data_AF-A0A443IUD0-F1
#
_entry.id   AF-A0A443IUD0-F1
#
_cell.length_a   1.000
_cell.length_b   1.000
_cell.length_c   1.000
_cell.angle_alpha   90.00
_cell.angle_beta   90.00
_cell.angle_gamma   90.00
#
_symmetry.space_group_name_H-M   'P 1'
#
loop_
_entity.id
_entity.type
_entity.pdbx_description
1 polymer ?
#
loop_
_entity_poly.entity_id
_entity_poly.type
_entity_poly.pdbx_seq_one_letter_code
_entity_poly.pdbx_strand_id
1 'polypeptide(L)'
;MFDERAALKLRLEQMQDAEERLARVFQKERAFIFNRLRELDREEGSDTAASDEEFHLLESVNKYLEAPDENFEQNRPEMTKSRRARPSRRSKTTKMRDTAIRILKEQNAPIRGIDLKRIIEEQTGFQIANMTTFMNTITKADPKIIKIGRGLYTYDQEPQSTKTIFLGTDDMNDALSSEQ
;
A
#
# COMPACT_ATOMS: atom_id res chain seq x y z
N MET A 1 -31.40 -47.61 24.25
CA MET A 1 -30.23 -47.48 23.35
C MET A 1 -30.25 -46.06 22.83
N PHE A 2 -29.11 -45.36 22.80
CA PHE A 2 -29.10 -43.96 22.36
C PHE A 2 -29.04 -43.94 20.84
N ASP A 3 -30.19 -43.75 20.20
CA ASP A 3 -30.31 -43.81 18.75
C ASP A 3 -29.69 -42.57 18.12
N GLU A 4 -29.08 -42.73 16.94
CA GLU A 4 -28.47 -41.65 16.17
C GLU A 4 -29.42 -40.46 15.96
N ARG A 5 -30.71 -40.75 15.73
CA ARG A 5 -31.76 -39.74 15.60
C ARG A 5 -31.91 -38.87 16.87
N ALA A 6 -31.80 -39.47 18.05
CA ALA A 6 -31.87 -38.74 19.31
C ALA A 6 -30.61 -37.88 19.53
N ALA A 7 -29.44 -38.39 19.14
CA ALA A 7 -28.17 -37.66 19.18
C ALA A 7 -28.20 -36.39 18.29
N LEU A 8 -28.70 -36.53 17.06
CA LEU A 8 -28.81 -35.41 16.13
C LEU A 8 -29.82 -34.36 16.60
N LYS A 9 -30.96 -34.79 17.15
CA LYS A 9 -31.96 -33.87 17.72
C LYS A 9 -31.37 -33.06 18.89
N LEU A 10 -30.66 -33.71 19.80
CA LEU A 10 -29.96 -33.04 20.90
C LEU A 10 -28.91 -32.05 20.39
N ARG A 11 -28.18 -32.41 19.33
CA ARG A 11 -27.17 -31.52 18.74
C ARG A 11 -27.80 -30.26 18.12
N LEU A 12 -28.95 -30.40 17.45
CA LEU A 12 -29.69 -29.26 16.91
C LEU A 12 -30.15 -28.30 18.01
N GLU A 13 -30.68 -28.86 19.11
CA GLU A 13 -31.08 -28.06 20.28
C GLU A 13 -29.90 -27.29 20.89
N GLN A 14 -28.74 -27.94 21.02
CA GLN A 14 -27.51 -27.27 21.49
C GLN A 14 -27.06 -26.14 20.54
N MET A 15 -27.20 -26.33 19.23
CA MET A 15 -26.85 -25.30 18.25
C MET A 15 -27.80 -24.11 18.34
N GLN A 16 -29.11 -24.36 18.45
CA GLN A 16 -30.12 -23.33 18.64
C GLN A 16 -29.87 -22.50 19.92
N ASP A 17 -29.56 -23.17 21.04
CA ASP A 17 -29.19 -22.49 22.28
C ASP A 17 -27.94 -21.62 22.14
N ALA A 18 -26.94 -22.09 21.38
CA ALA A 18 -25.72 -21.33 21.12
C ALA A 18 -25.98 -20.11 20.23
N GLU A 19 -26.81 -20.26 19.20
CA GLU A 19 -27.26 -19.18 18.31
C GLU A 19 -28.00 -18.09 19.09
N GLU A 20 -28.95 -18.47 19.96
CA GLU A 20 -29.67 -17.51 20.80
C GLU A 20 -28.73 -16.72 21.72
N ARG A 21 -27.75 -17.40 22.34
CA ARG A 21 -26.77 -16.73 23.20
C ARG A 21 -25.94 -15.72 22.43
N LEU A 22 -25.46 -16.12 21.25
CA LEU A 22 -24.67 -15.26 20.38
C LEU A 22 -25.49 -14.04 19.91
N ALA A 23 -26.74 -14.25 19.48
CA ALA A 23 -27.65 -13.18 19.10
C ALA A 23 -27.86 -12.17 20.24
N ARG A 24 -28.05 -12.65 21.48
CA ARG A 24 -28.19 -11.79 22.66
C ARG A 24 -26.92 -10.97 22.95
N VAL A 25 -25.74 -11.55 22.78
CA VAL A 25 -24.46 -10.83 22.95
C VAL A 25 -24.34 -9.73 21.90
N PHE A 26 -24.58 -10.05 20.62
CA PHE A 26 -24.56 -9.05 19.56
C PHE A 26 -25.58 -7.93 19.77
N GLN A 27 -26.79 -8.26 20.22
CA GLN A 27 -27.80 -7.25 20.54
C GLN A 27 -27.36 -6.32 21.67
N LYS A 28 -26.72 -6.86 22.71
CA LYS A 28 -26.16 -6.05 23.80
C LYS A 28 -25.04 -5.13 23.32
N GLU A 29 -24.10 -5.65 22.55
CA GLU A 29 -23.01 -4.85 21.98
C GLU A 29 -23.54 -3.77 21.04
N ARG A 30 -24.50 -4.11 20.17
CA ARG A 30 -25.17 -3.15 19.30
C ARG A 30 -25.85 -2.04 20.09
N ALA A 31 -26.58 -2.39 21.15
CA ALA A 31 -27.23 -1.41 22.01
C ALA A 31 -26.21 -0.53 22.75
N PHE A 32 -25.10 -1.10 23.20
CA PHE A 32 -24.01 -0.36 23.83
C PHE A 32 -23.38 0.65 22.84
N ILE A 33 -23.04 0.21 21.62
CA ILE A 33 -22.51 1.08 20.57
C ILE A 33 -23.51 2.19 20.22
N PHE A 34 -24.78 1.84 20.06
CA PHE A 34 -25.83 2.81 19.73
C PHE A 34 -25.97 3.88 20.81
N ASN A 35 -25.97 3.48 22.09
CA ASN A 35 -26.02 4.43 23.19
C ASN A 35 -24.76 5.31 23.21
N ARG A 36 -23.58 4.74 22.97
CA ARG A 36 -22.33 5.49 22.93
C ARG A 36 -22.28 6.50 21.78
N LEU A 37 -22.77 6.13 20.60
CA LEU A 37 -22.90 7.06 19.47
C LEU A 37 -23.84 8.21 19.81
N ARG A 38 -25.01 7.91 20.40
CA ARG A 38 -25.96 8.93 20.84
C ARG A 38 -25.39 9.88 21.90
N GLU A 39 -24.50 9.41 22.78
CA GLU A 39 -23.76 10.26 23.71
C GLU A 39 -22.82 11.21 22.95
N LEU A 40 -22.05 10.68 22.01
CA LEU A 40 -21.13 11.47 21.17
C LEU A 40 -21.89 12.51 20.34
N ASP A 41 -23.03 12.16 19.74
CA ASP A 41 -23.87 13.11 18.97
C ASP A 41 -24.39 14.27 19.82
N ARG A 42 -24.62 14.03 21.13
CA ARG A 42 -25.04 15.06 22.08
C ARG A 42 -23.88 15.94 22.53
N GLU A 43 -22.69 15.34 22.67
CA GLU A 43 -21.45 16.05 22.98
C GLU A 43 -20.97 16.91 21.79
N GLU A 44 -21.19 16.44 20.56
CA GLU A 44 -20.88 17.13 19.30
C GLU A 44 -21.95 18.14 18.86
N GLY A 45 -22.91 18.47 19.73
CA GLY A 45 -24.09 19.27 19.40
C GLY A 45 -23.83 20.42 18.40
N SER A 46 -24.46 20.30 17.22
CA SER A 46 -24.80 21.34 16.24
C SER A 46 -23.97 21.53 14.95
N ASP A 47 -23.28 20.53 14.41
CA ASP A 47 -22.82 20.63 13.00
C ASP A 47 -22.81 19.26 12.32
N THR A 48 -23.94 18.82 11.76
CA THR A 48 -24.06 18.16 10.43
C THR A 48 -25.47 17.62 10.19
N ALA A 49 -26.22 18.33 9.34
CA ALA A 49 -27.44 17.83 8.72
C ALA A 49 -27.10 16.82 7.60
N ALA A 50 -26.80 15.57 7.94
CA ALA A 50 -26.55 14.51 6.96
C ALA A 50 -27.04 13.14 7.43
N SER A 51 -28.32 13.04 7.82
CA SER A 51 -28.94 11.82 8.34
C SER A 51 -29.51 10.87 7.27
N ASP A 52 -29.14 11.02 5.99
CA ASP A 52 -29.77 10.27 4.89
C ASP A 52 -28.89 9.15 4.29
N GLU A 53 -27.56 9.15 4.53
CA GLU A 53 -26.66 8.12 3.99
C GLU A 53 -26.58 6.84 4.85
N GLU A 54 -26.90 6.94 6.14
CA GLU A 54 -26.73 5.83 7.09
C GLU A 54 -27.81 4.73 6.92
N PHE A 55 -28.98 5.10 6.40
CA PHE A 55 -30.10 4.18 6.17
C PHE A 55 -29.86 3.20 5.01
N HIS A 56 -29.09 3.61 4.00
CA HIS A 56 -28.86 2.81 2.78
C HIS A 56 -27.85 1.66 2.99
N LEU A 57 -27.07 1.70 4.08
CA LEU A 57 -26.10 0.66 4.41
C LEU A 57 -26.77 -0.58 5.03
N LEU A 58 -27.81 -0.38 5.85
CA LEU A 58 -28.57 -1.45 6.52
C LEU A 58 -29.34 -2.34 5.52
N GLU A 59 -29.90 -1.75 4.47
CA GLU A 59 -30.56 -2.47 3.36
C GLU A 59 -29.61 -3.47 2.67
N SER A 60 -28.31 -3.12 2.59
CA SER A 60 -27.31 -3.93 1.89
C SER A 60 -26.81 -5.15 2.68
N VAL A 61 -26.97 -5.15 4.00
CA VAL A 61 -26.56 -6.25 4.88
C VAL A 61 -27.55 -7.42 4.83
N ASN A 62 -28.84 -7.13 4.64
CA ASN A 62 -29.89 -8.17 4.54
C ASN A 62 -29.68 -9.12 3.35
N LYS A 63 -28.95 -8.69 2.31
CA LYS A 63 -28.63 -9.51 1.13
C LYS A 63 -27.66 -10.67 1.41
N TYR A 64 -27.00 -10.70 2.56
CA TYR A 64 -26.00 -11.71 2.91
C TYR A 64 -26.46 -12.74 3.96
N LEU A 65 -27.71 -12.66 4.42
CA LEU A 65 -28.30 -13.60 5.39
C LEU A 65 -29.10 -14.73 4.75
N GLU A 66 -29.34 -14.69 3.44
CA GLU A 66 -29.95 -15.81 2.72
C GLU A 66 -28.91 -16.92 2.56
N ALA A 67 -29.22 -18.09 3.11
CA ALA A 67 -28.44 -19.31 2.89
C ALA A 67 -28.31 -19.57 1.37
N PRO A 68 -27.13 -19.98 0.86
CA PRO A 68 -26.97 -20.23 -0.56
C PRO A 68 -27.93 -21.34 -1.00
N ASP A 69 -28.89 -20.99 -1.87
CA ASP A 69 -29.69 -21.97 -2.60
C ASP A 69 -28.75 -22.68 -3.60
N GLU A 70 -28.70 -24.03 -3.56
CA GLU A 70 -27.74 -24.85 -4.32
C GLU A 70 -27.94 -24.78 -5.85
N ASN A 71 -28.90 -24.00 -6.34
CA ASN A 71 -29.23 -23.89 -7.77
C ASN A 71 -28.70 -22.61 -8.47
N PHE A 72 -27.83 -21.81 -7.84
CA PHE A 72 -27.42 -20.50 -8.36
C PHE A 72 -26.10 -20.45 -9.16
N GLU A 73 -25.65 -21.56 -9.77
CA GLU A 73 -24.35 -21.60 -10.48
C GLU A 73 -24.41 -21.37 -12.01
N GLN A 74 -25.57 -21.39 -12.68
CA GLN A 74 -25.56 -21.52 -14.16
C GLN A 74 -25.87 -20.28 -15.00
N ASN A 75 -26.14 -19.11 -14.43
CA ASN A 75 -26.31 -17.88 -15.23
C ASN A 75 -25.93 -16.63 -14.43
N ARG A 76 -24.63 -16.34 -14.32
CA ARG A 76 -24.14 -15.03 -13.89
C ARG A 76 -23.36 -14.39 -15.04
N PRO A 77 -23.82 -13.26 -15.62
CA PRO A 77 -22.97 -12.50 -16.52
C PRO A 77 -21.75 -12.02 -15.71
N GLU A 78 -20.56 -12.11 -16.30
CA GLU A 78 -19.31 -11.59 -15.73
C GLU A 78 -19.39 -10.07 -15.56
N MET A 79 -20.11 -9.61 -14.55
CA MET A 79 -19.93 -8.27 -14.01
C MET A 79 -18.63 -8.32 -13.21
N THR A 80 -17.56 -7.80 -13.83
CA THR A 80 -16.30 -7.50 -13.18
C THR A 80 -16.58 -6.72 -11.91
N LYS A 81 -16.62 -7.43 -10.77
CA LYS A 81 -16.73 -6.83 -9.45
C LYS A 81 -15.53 -5.91 -9.31
N SER A 82 -15.73 -4.61 -9.50
CA SER A 82 -14.80 -3.58 -9.08
C SER A 82 -14.62 -3.78 -7.58
N ARG A 83 -13.55 -4.50 -7.23
CA ARG A 83 -13.15 -4.68 -5.84
C ARG A 83 -12.92 -3.27 -5.33
N ARG A 84 -13.78 -2.80 -4.42
CA ARG A 84 -13.59 -1.53 -3.69
C ARG A 84 -12.11 -1.40 -3.39
N ALA A 85 -11.50 -0.36 -3.96
CA ALA A 85 -10.06 -0.23 -4.03
C ALA A 85 -9.51 -0.13 -2.60
N ARG A 86 -9.10 -1.27 -2.03
CA ARG A 86 -8.18 -1.28 -0.91
C ARG A 86 -7.05 -0.33 -1.31
N PRO A 87 -6.70 0.69 -0.50
CA PRO A 87 -5.62 1.61 -0.84
C PRO A 87 -4.44 0.77 -1.29
N SER A 88 -4.15 0.84 -2.58
CA SER A 88 -3.36 -0.21 -3.21
C SER A 88 -2.03 -0.23 -2.49
N ARG A 89 -1.54 -1.40 -2.06
CA ARG A 89 -0.16 -1.54 -1.56
C ARG A 89 0.86 -0.96 -2.57
N ARG A 90 0.45 -0.87 -3.84
CA ARG A 90 1.11 -0.14 -4.90
C ARG A 90 1.36 1.34 -4.57
N SER A 91 0.47 2.06 -3.88
CA SER A 91 0.66 3.50 -3.59
C SER A 91 1.90 3.74 -2.73
N LYS A 92 2.08 2.97 -1.63
CA LYS A 92 3.27 3.04 -0.77
C LYS A 92 4.54 2.70 -1.54
N THR A 93 4.59 1.52 -2.16
CA THR A 93 5.78 1.04 -2.87
C THR A 93 6.09 1.90 -4.09
N THR A 94 5.09 2.43 -4.80
CA THR A 94 5.30 3.37 -5.91
C THR A 94 5.85 4.69 -5.40
N LYS A 95 5.30 5.30 -4.35
CA LYS A 95 5.84 6.54 -3.76
C LYS A 95 7.31 6.38 -3.34
N MET A 96 7.67 5.24 -2.76
CA MET A 96 9.06 4.92 -2.41
C MET A 96 9.97 4.71 -3.63
N ARG A 97 9.45 4.09 -4.70
CA ARG A 97 10.22 3.94 -5.95
C ARG A 97 10.46 5.28 -6.63
N ASP A 98 9.44 6.12 -6.72
CA ASP A 98 9.52 7.42 -7.39
C ASP A 98 10.48 8.37 -6.65
N THR A 99 10.47 8.33 -5.31
CA THR A 99 11.45 9.06 -4.48
C THR A 99 12.86 8.53 -4.67
N ALA A 100 13.07 7.21 -4.67
CA ALA A 100 14.37 6.60 -4.93
C ALA A 100 14.95 6.99 -6.30
N ILE A 101 14.13 6.93 -7.36
CA ILE A 101 14.54 7.28 -8.73
C ILE A 101 14.93 8.77 -8.78
N ARG A 102 14.15 9.64 -8.15
CA ARG A 102 14.45 11.08 -8.10
C ARG A 102 15.76 11.38 -7.38
N ILE A 103 16.00 10.77 -6.21
CA ILE A 103 17.26 10.92 -5.48
C ILE A 103 18.44 10.47 -6.35
N LEU A 104 18.31 9.32 -7.03
CA LEU A 104 19.37 8.80 -7.90
C LEU A 104 19.59 9.65 -9.15
N LYS A 105 18.55 10.32 -9.68
CA LYS A 105 18.69 11.27 -10.79
C LYS A 105 19.36 12.57 -10.38
N GLU A 106 19.12 13.05 -9.16
CA GLU A 106 19.74 14.27 -8.63
C GLU A 106 21.21 14.04 -8.25
N GLN A 107 21.55 12.83 -7.80
CA GLN A 107 22.89 12.47 -7.37
C GLN A 107 23.70 11.91 -8.54
N ASN A 108 24.61 12.69 -9.09
CA ASN A 108 25.56 12.24 -10.12
C ASN A 108 26.66 11.30 -9.57
N ALA A 109 26.72 11.11 -8.25
CA ALA A 109 27.71 10.27 -7.59
C ALA A 109 27.11 8.94 -7.10
N PRO A 110 27.92 7.85 -7.05
CA PRO A 110 27.47 6.58 -6.48
C PRO A 110 27.06 6.71 -5.01
N ILE A 111 25.81 6.35 -4.70
CA ILE A 111 25.28 6.40 -3.33
C ILE A 111 25.33 5.02 -2.66
N ARG A 112 25.67 5.00 -1.37
CA ARG A 112 25.59 3.78 -0.55
C ARG A 112 24.12 3.44 -0.27
N GLY A 113 23.78 2.16 -0.30
CA GLY A 113 22.42 1.68 -0.06
C GLY A 113 21.89 2.03 1.34
N ILE A 114 22.78 2.17 2.34
CA ILE A 114 22.39 2.60 3.70
C ILE A 114 21.94 4.07 3.69
N ASP A 115 22.71 4.94 3.04
CA ASP A 115 22.36 6.37 2.94
C ASP A 115 21.11 6.56 2.09
N LEU A 116 21.02 5.85 0.96
CA LEU A 116 19.82 5.85 0.12
C LEU A 116 18.58 5.37 0.90
N LYS A 117 18.73 4.35 1.76
CA LYS A 117 17.65 3.90 2.66
C LYS A 117 17.15 5.05 3.52
N ARG A 118 18.06 5.69 4.25
CA ARG A 118 17.75 6.75 5.21
C ARG A 118 17.00 7.89 4.52
N ILE A 119 17.50 8.35 3.37
CA ILE A 119 16.90 9.49 2.65
C ILE A 119 15.49 9.13 2.16
N ILE A 120 15.28 7.92 1.64
CA ILE A 120 13.94 7.49 1.20
C ILE A 120 12.97 7.38 2.38
N GLU A 121 13.40 6.80 3.50
CA GLU A 121 12.57 6.66 4.70
C GLU A 121 12.20 8.02 5.30
N GLU A 122 13.13 8.97 5.31
CA GLU A 122 12.93 10.35 5.77
C GLU A 122 11.94 11.11 4.88
N GLN A 123 12.09 11.04 3.55
CA GLN A 123 11.19 11.74 2.63
C GLN A 123 9.79 11.12 2.55
N THR A 124 9.68 9.80 2.71
CA THR A 124 8.40 9.10 2.52
C THR A 124 7.66 8.79 3.82
N GLY A 125 8.36 8.76 4.96
CA GLY A 125 7.85 8.27 6.23
C GLY A 125 7.68 6.75 6.29
N PHE A 126 8.20 6.01 5.30
CA PHE A 126 7.97 4.58 5.14
C PHE A 126 9.25 3.76 5.21
N GLN A 127 9.29 2.77 6.11
CA GLN A 127 10.46 1.92 6.30
C GLN A 127 10.64 0.86 5.22
N ILE A 128 11.91 0.63 4.84
CA ILE A 128 12.39 -0.40 3.93
C ILE A 128 12.96 -1.57 4.75
N ALA A 129 12.26 -2.71 4.76
CA ALA A 129 12.73 -3.90 5.46
C ALA A 129 14.00 -4.50 4.81
N ASN A 130 13.91 -4.86 3.52
CA ASN A 130 15.03 -5.44 2.78
C ASN A 130 15.43 -4.54 1.61
N MET A 131 16.60 -3.91 1.73
CA MET A 131 17.11 -2.98 0.72
C MET A 131 17.43 -3.68 -0.60
N THR A 132 17.97 -4.90 -0.58
CA THR A 132 18.31 -5.63 -1.81
C THR A 132 17.06 -5.96 -2.62
N THR A 133 16.01 -6.46 -1.98
CA THR A 133 14.73 -6.73 -2.66
C THR A 133 14.12 -5.45 -3.22
N PHE A 134 14.16 -4.36 -2.44
CA PHE A 134 13.64 -3.07 -2.87
C PHE A 134 14.40 -2.53 -4.09
N MET A 135 15.73 -2.52 -4.07
CA MET A 135 16.53 -2.05 -5.21
C MET A 135 16.37 -2.95 -6.44
N ASN A 136 16.23 -4.27 -6.27
CA ASN A 136 15.91 -5.17 -7.38
C ASN A 136 14.57 -4.81 -8.05
N THR A 137 13.58 -4.31 -7.30
CA THR A 137 12.32 -3.84 -7.89
C THR A 137 12.44 -2.49 -8.60
N ILE A 138 13.36 -1.62 -8.15
CA ILE A 138 13.64 -0.32 -8.78
C ILE A 138 14.37 -0.54 -10.09
N THR A 139 15.44 -1.33 -10.11
CA THR A 139 16.22 -1.64 -11.32
C THR A 139 15.39 -2.33 -12.40
N LYS A 140 14.39 -3.15 -12.00
CA LYS A 140 13.42 -3.74 -12.95
C LYS A 140 12.47 -2.72 -13.56
N ALA A 141 12.15 -1.65 -12.83
CA ALA A 141 11.24 -0.60 -13.30
C ALA A 141 11.96 0.46 -14.12
N ASP A 142 13.19 0.82 -13.75
CA ASP A 142 14.04 1.76 -14.48
C ASP A 142 15.43 1.15 -14.71
N PRO A 143 15.70 0.64 -15.94
CA PRO A 143 16.97 0.01 -16.28
C PRO A 143 18.19 0.92 -16.20
N LYS A 144 17.99 2.26 -16.12
CA LYS A 144 19.09 3.23 -16.00
C LYS A 144 19.72 3.21 -14.61
N ILE A 145 19.11 2.55 -13.62
CA ILE A 145 19.67 2.43 -12.27
C ILE A 145 20.59 1.23 -12.20
N ILE A 146 21.89 1.50 -12.09
CA ILE A 146 22.95 0.49 -12.12
C ILE A 146 23.54 0.30 -10.72
N LYS A 147 23.81 -0.96 -10.38
CA LYS A 147 24.56 -1.33 -9.19
C LYS A 147 26.05 -1.43 -9.55
N ILE A 148 26.83 -0.42 -9.18
CA ILE A 148 28.28 -0.38 -9.46
C ILE A 148 29.04 -1.38 -8.57
N GLY A 149 28.58 -1.59 -7.33
CA GLY A 149 29.32 -2.40 -6.35
C GLY A 149 28.44 -2.94 -5.23
N ARG A 150 29.07 -3.52 -4.19
CA ARG A 150 28.35 -4.08 -3.04
C ARG A 150 27.60 -2.99 -2.29
N GLY A 151 26.31 -2.86 -2.58
CA GLY A 151 25.45 -1.85 -1.97
C GLY A 151 25.74 -0.43 -2.45
N LEU A 152 26.33 -0.25 -3.63
CA LEU A 152 26.46 1.07 -4.28
C LEU A 152 25.57 1.12 -5.51
N TYR A 153 24.84 2.22 -5.66
CA TYR A 153 23.89 2.44 -6.74
C TYR A 153 24.14 3.81 -7.38
N THR A 154 23.92 3.89 -8.69
CA THR A 154 23.99 5.13 -9.46
C THR A 154 22.87 5.16 -10.49
N TYR A 155 22.61 6.32 -11.05
CA TYR A 155 21.79 6.47 -12.23
C TYR A 155 22.70 6.74 -13.43
N ASP A 156 22.61 5.90 -14.46
CA ASP A 156 23.31 6.07 -15.71
C ASP A 156 22.67 7.23 -16.48
N GLN A 157 23.23 8.43 -16.28
CA GLN A 157 23.00 9.53 -17.19
C GLN A 157 24.02 9.38 -18.32
N GLU A 158 23.56 9.45 -19.57
CA GLU A 158 24.48 9.67 -20.69
C GLU A 158 25.43 10.79 -20.28
N PRO A 159 26.75 10.61 -20.44
CA PRO A 159 27.72 11.57 -19.97
C PRO A 159 27.46 12.90 -20.67
N GLN A 160 26.76 13.81 -19.98
CA GLN A 160 26.81 15.22 -20.30
C GLN A 160 28.25 15.57 -20.05
N SER A 161 28.99 15.68 -21.15
CA SER A 161 30.41 15.97 -21.20
C SER A 161 30.72 16.94 -20.09
N THR A 162 31.50 16.48 -19.12
CA THR A 162 32.21 17.38 -18.23
C THR A 162 32.96 18.31 -19.16
N LYS A 163 32.40 19.52 -19.33
CA LYS A 163 33.08 20.65 -19.95
C LYS A 163 34.25 20.91 -19.03
N THR A 164 35.35 20.18 -19.27
CA THR A 164 36.64 20.42 -18.65
C THR A 164 37.02 21.81 -19.15
N ILE A 165 36.65 22.82 -18.37
CA ILE A 165 37.18 24.15 -18.49
C ILE A 165 38.65 23.97 -18.09
N PHE A 166 39.51 23.77 -19.08
CA PHE A 166 40.96 23.81 -18.92
C PHE A 166 41.32 25.29 -18.74
N LEU A 167 41.34 25.74 -17.48
CA LEU A 167 41.66 27.11 -17.10
C LEU A 167 43.07 27.14 -16.48
N GLY A 168 44.08 27.41 -17.32
CA GLY A 168 45.38 28.03 -16.97
C GLY A 168 46.29 27.24 -16.02
N THR A 169 47.61 27.35 -16.04
CA THR A 169 48.56 28.20 -16.76
C THR A 169 49.95 27.56 -16.60
N ASP A 170 50.88 28.07 -17.41
CA ASP A 170 52.31 28.23 -17.11
C ASP A 170 53.32 27.30 -17.81
N ASP A 171 54.04 27.99 -18.71
CA ASP A 171 55.50 28.05 -18.82
C ASP A 171 56.22 27.24 -19.91
N MET A 172 56.55 28.02 -20.94
CA MET A 172 57.89 28.17 -21.55
C MET A 172 58.33 27.20 -22.65
N ASN A 173 58.94 27.83 -23.66
CA ASN A 173 59.87 27.31 -24.67
C ASN A 173 59.26 26.51 -25.84
N ASP A 174 59.08 27.16 -26.99
CA ASP A 174 60.19 27.26 -27.96
C ASP A 174 59.86 28.31 -29.03
N ALA A 175 60.73 29.32 -29.11
CA ALA A 175 60.87 30.14 -30.31
C ALA A 175 61.62 29.31 -31.37
N LEU A 176 61.49 29.73 -32.64
CA LEU A 176 62.00 29.11 -33.89
C LEU A 176 60.91 28.24 -34.56
N SER A 177 60.36 28.56 -35.72
CA SER A 177 60.96 29.24 -36.87
C SER A 177 59.88 29.88 -37.74
N SER A 178 60.08 31.15 -38.06
CA SER A 178 59.57 31.79 -39.27
C SER A 178 60.78 32.21 -40.10
N GLU A 179 60.67 32.10 -41.43
CA GLU A 179 61.55 32.67 -42.47
C GLU A 179 62.83 31.89 -42.82
N GLN A 180 62.75 31.03 -43.84
CA GLN A 180 63.04 31.38 -45.24
C GLN A 180 62.57 30.29 -46.20
#